data_AF-A0A7K9JRD9-F1
#
_entry.id   AF-A0A7K9JRD9-F1
#
_cell.length_a   1.000
_cell.length_b   1.000
_cell.length_c   1.000
_cell.angle_alpha   90.00
_cell.angle_beta   90.00
_cell.angle_gamma   90.00
#
_symmetry.space_group_name_H-M   'P 1'
#
loop_
_entity.id
_entity.type
_entity.pdbx_description
1 polymer ?
#
loop_
_entity_poly.entity_id
_entity_poly.type
_entity_poly.pdbx_seq_one_letter_code
_entity_poly.pdbx_strand_id
1 'polypeptide(L)'
;ERCEVVDRQPECIEETFFTCWLPGRPHYPSFGGKTFDFMGTCAYTLTTIPLPFPPSLLKSKKEEKENSKVSSIGSITNHIDNVTVTTVLSENGIVRVSNHHSHLPISLSHGKICVYQKSESLLMQSNFKMKVLFNWDDHVVIKLLATLSGKVCGMCRN
;
A
#
# COMPACT_ATOMS: atom_id res chain seq x y z
N GLU A 1 15.75 11.86 -2.31
CA GLU A 1 16.41 12.82 -3.22
C GLU A 1 16.52 12.19 -4.60
N ARG A 2 16.38 13.01 -5.64
CA ARG A 2 16.59 12.63 -7.04
C ARG A 2 17.61 13.60 -7.60
N CYS A 3 18.76 13.09 -8.03
CA CYS A 3 19.79 13.93 -8.62
C CYS A 3 19.65 13.91 -10.15
N GLU A 4 19.55 15.10 -10.73
CA GLU A 4 19.43 15.32 -12.17
C GLU A 4 20.39 16.39 -12.64
N VAL A 5 20.63 16.46 -13.95
CA VAL A 5 21.39 17.55 -14.55
C VAL A 5 20.40 18.61 -15.00
N VAL A 6 20.31 19.70 -14.26
CA VAL A 6 19.54 20.90 -14.61
C VAL A 6 20.53 21.94 -15.10
N ASP A 7 20.35 22.48 -16.31
CA ASP A 7 21.24 23.48 -16.90
C ASP A 7 22.75 23.12 -16.86
N ARG A 8 23.07 21.86 -17.17
CA ARG A 8 24.44 21.28 -17.14
C ARG A 8 25.09 21.22 -15.77
N GLN A 9 24.36 21.45 -14.68
CA GLN A 9 24.84 21.29 -13.31
C GLN A 9 24.10 20.15 -12.59
N PRO A 10 24.80 19.34 -11.78
CA PRO A 10 24.15 18.31 -10.98
C PRO A 10 23.36 18.97 -9.84
N GLU A 11 22.04 18.80 -9.85
CA GLU A 11 21.15 19.28 -8.82
C GLU A 11 20.43 18.09 -8.17
N CYS A 12 20.47 18.00 -6.84
CA CYS A 12 19.73 16.99 -6.08
C CYS A 12 18.45 17.60 -5.54
N ILE A 13 17.34 17.17 -6.11
CA ILE A 13 16.01 17.63 -5.73
C ILE A 13 15.53 16.75 -4.58
N GLU A 14 15.20 17.37 -3.45
CA GLU A 14 14.58 16.63 -2.34
C GLU A 14 13.21 16.09 -2.77
N GLU A 15 13.03 14.78 -2.60
CA GLU A 15 11.73 14.13 -2.80
C GLU A 15 10.99 14.15 -1.46
N THR A 16 9.94 14.95 -1.38
CA THR A 16 9.05 14.98 -0.21
C THR A 16 7.97 13.91 -0.34
N PHE A 17 7.56 13.35 0.81
CA PHE A 17 6.57 12.27 0.87
C PHE A 17 5.54 12.57 1.94
N PHE A 18 4.29 12.16 1.70
CA PHE A 18 3.30 12.03 2.75
C PHE A 18 3.06 10.55 3.08
N THR A 19 2.74 10.28 4.33
CA THR A 19 2.51 8.93 4.84
C THR A 19 1.08 8.84 5.34
N CYS A 20 0.36 7.86 4.82
CA CYS A 20 -0.93 7.41 5.36
C CYS A 20 -0.70 6.07 6.03
N TRP A 21 -1.31 5.86 7.18
CA TRP A 21 -1.27 4.57 7.87
C TRP A 21 -2.67 4.21 8.32
N LEU A 22 -2.95 2.92 8.29
CA LEU A 22 -4.20 2.35 8.78
C LEU A 22 -3.85 1.41 9.93
N PRO A 23 -4.30 1.71 11.16
CA PRO A 23 -4.30 0.72 12.21
C PRO A 23 -5.39 -0.31 11.91
N GLY A 24 -5.09 -1.58 12.13
CA GLY A 24 -6.00 -2.70 11.85
C GLY A 24 -6.72 -3.18 13.10
N ARG A 25 -6.62 -2.41 14.20
CA ARG A 25 -7.48 -2.52 15.37
C ARG A 25 -8.86 -1.92 15.04
N PRO A 26 -9.93 -2.31 15.76
CA PRO A 26 -11.30 -1.90 15.44
C PRO A 26 -11.51 -0.39 15.40
N HIS A 27 -10.67 0.40 16.09
CA HIS A 27 -10.74 1.84 16.16
C HIS A 27 -9.82 2.51 15.13
N TYR A 28 -10.40 3.14 14.10
CA TYR A 28 -9.68 3.80 13.02
C TYR A 28 -9.60 5.32 13.24
N PRO A 29 -8.42 5.91 13.46
CA PRO A 29 -8.27 7.36 13.40
C PRO A 29 -8.40 7.81 11.94
N SER A 30 -9.38 8.67 11.63
CA SER A 30 -9.43 9.37 10.34
C SER A 30 -8.53 10.60 10.35
N PHE A 31 -8.16 11.08 9.15
CA PHE A 31 -7.74 12.47 8.98
C PHE A 31 -8.84 13.38 9.56
N GLY A 32 -8.47 14.25 10.52
CA GLY A 32 -9.41 15.11 11.27
C GLY A 32 -9.73 14.70 12.72
N GLY A 33 -9.10 13.65 13.26
CA GLY A 33 -9.18 13.32 14.70
C GLY A 33 -10.46 12.63 15.16
N LYS A 34 -11.28 12.11 14.23
CA LYS A 34 -12.46 11.29 14.56
C LYS A 34 -12.12 9.80 14.40
N THR A 35 -12.42 9.02 15.44
CA THR A 35 -12.30 7.56 15.40
C THR A 35 -13.58 6.93 14.86
N PHE A 36 -13.46 6.04 13.88
CA PHE A 36 -14.59 5.24 13.36
C PHE A 36 -14.32 3.76 13.53
N ASP A 37 -15.36 2.99 13.89
CA ASP A 37 -15.28 1.53 13.98
C ASP A 37 -15.67 0.90 12.63
N PHE A 38 -14.70 0.35 11.90
CA PHE A 38 -14.98 -0.42 10.68
C PHE A 38 -15.06 -1.91 11.02
N MET A 39 -16.22 -2.36 11.53
CA MET A 39 -16.41 -3.72 12.03
C MET A 39 -16.82 -4.75 10.94
N GLY A 40 -17.04 -4.34 9.68
CA GLY A 40 -17.48 -5.25 8.61
C GLY A 40 -16.35 -6.06 7.95
N THR A 41 -16.69 -7.20 7.36
CA THR A 41 -15.82 -8.08 6.54
C THR A 41 -15.67 -7.62 5.09
N CYS A 42 -16.02 -6.36 4.81
CA CYS A 42 -16.00 -5.79 3.47
C CYS A 42 -14.56 -5.50 3.00
N ALA A 43 -14.43 -5.29 1.68
CA ALA A 43 -13.24 -4.72 1.08
C ALA A 43 -13.35 -3.18 1.05
N TYR A 44 -12.32 -2.50 1.55
CA TYR A 44 -12.21 -1.05 1.65
C TYR A 44 -11.12 -0.52 0.74
N THR A 45 -11.42 0.53 0.00
CA THR A 45 -10.45 1.26 -0.82
C THR A 45 -9.60 2.18 0.04
N LEU A 46 -8.33 1.83 0.22
CA LEU A 46 -7.37 2.60 1.00
C LEU A 46 -6.92 3.84 0.27
N THR A 47 -6.51 3.67 -0.99
CA THR A 47 -6.14 4.77 -1.86
C THR A 47 -6.35 4.41 -3.32
N THR A 48 -6.62 5.43 -4.13
CA THR A 48 -6.60 5.39 -5.57
C THR A 48 -5.68 6.49 -6.07
N ILE A 49 -4.86 6.16 -7.07
CA ILE A 49 -3.94 7.10 -7.69
C ILE A 49 -4.43 7.32 -9.12
N PRO A 50 -4.84 8.56 -9.47
CA PRO A 50 -5.28 8.87 -10.82
C PRO A 50 -4.10 9.15 -11.76
N LEU A 51 -4.42 9.34 -13.04
CA LEU A 51 -3.50 9.85 -14.05
C LEU A 51 -2.87 11.20 -13.61
N PRO A 52 -1.63 11.51 -14.04
CA PRO A 52 -0.82 10.84 -15.07
C PRO A 52 0.02 9.66 -14.56
N PHE A 53 -0.10 9.28 -13.30
CA PHE A 53 0.57 8.10 -12.76
C PHE A 53 -0.13 6.81 -13.23
N PRO A 54 0.56 5.65 -13.19
CA PRO A 54 -0.08 4.35 -13.37
C PRO A 54 -1.36 4.24 -12.53
N PRO A 55 -2.53 4.04 -13.14
CA PRO A 55 -3.78 3.87 -12.41
C PRO A 55 -3.61 2.79 -11.36
N SER A 56 -3.75 3.19 -10.09
CA SER A 56 -3.51 2.31 -8.96
C SER A 56 -4.70 2.30 -8.01
N LEU A 57 -5.04 1.11 -7.51
CA LEU A 57 -6.12 0.89 -6.56
C LEU A 57 -5.64 -0.07 -5.48
N LEU A 58 -5.50 0.46 -4.27
CA LEU A 58 -5.13 -0.32 -3.10
C LEU A 58 -6.36 -0.58 -2.23
N LYS A 59 -6.62 -1.85 -1.95
CA LYS A 59 -7.73 -2.31 -1.12
C LYS A 59 -7.21 -3.10 0.09
N SER A 60 -7.94 -3.00 1.19
CA SER A 60 -7.86 -3.95 2.30
C SER A 60 -9.17 -4.70 2.42
N LYS A 61 -9.10 -6.01 2.63
CA LYS A 61 -10.27 -6.82 2.98
C LYS A 61 -10.09 -7.29 4.42
N LYS A 62 -11.14 -7.11 5.20
CA LYS A 62 -11.20 -7.62 6.57
C LYS A 62 -11.79 -9.01 6.62
N GLU A 63 -11.26 -9.81 7.52
CA GLU A 63 -11.79 -11.13 7.82
C GLU A 63 -12.00 -11.25 9.34
N GLU A 64 -13.05 -11.97 9.70
CA GLU A 64 -13.35 -12.26 11.10
C GLU A 64 -12.38 -13.34 11.59
N LYS A 65 -11.73 -13.11 12.73
CA LYS A 65 -10.90 -14.15 13.35
C LYS A 65 -11.82 -15.20 13.97
N GLU A 66 -11.51 -16.47 13.75
CA GLU A 66 -12.15 -17.58 14.47
C GLU A 66 -12.09 -17.29 15.99
N ASN A 67 -13.23 -17.39 16.68
CA ASN A 67 -13.40 -17.10 18.11
C ASN A 67 -13.23 -15.63 18.57
N SER A 68 -13.31 -14.63 17.70
CA SER A 68 -13.27 -13.22 18.11
C SER A 68 -14.32 -12.37 17.41
N LYS A 69 -14.99 -11.47 18.15
CA LYS A 69 -15.86 -10.42 17.59
C LYS A 69 -15.09 -9.29 16.88
N VAL A 70 -13.78 -9.45 16.69
CA VAL A 70 -12.87 -8.44 16.14
C VAL A 70 -12.39 -8.89 14.76
N SER A 71 -12.66 -8.06 13.75
CA SER A 71 -12.18 -8.27 12.38
C SER A 71 -10.79 -7.65 12.18
N SER A 72 -9.87 -8.44 11.64
CA SER A 72 -8.51 -8.01 11.28
C SER A 72 -8.34 -7.94 9.76
N ILE A 73 -7.22 -7.38 9.30
CA ILE A 73 -6.90 -7.37 7.87
C ILE A 73 -6.62 -8.80 7.43
N GLY A 74 -7.49 -9.36 6.59
CA GLY A 74 -7.29 -10.70 6.00
C GLY A 74 -6.48 -10.65 4.71
N SER A 75 -6.60 -9.58 3.93
CA SER A 75 -5.76 -9.39 2.75
C SER A 75 -5.59 -7.94 2.33
N ILE A 76 -4.45 -7.64 1.70
CA ILE A 76 -4.18 -6.40 1.00
C ILE A 76 -4.04 -6.69 -0.49
N THR A 77 -4.82 -6.01 -1.32
CA THR A 77 -4.76 -6.16 -2.78
C THR A 77 -4.37 -4.83 -3.40
N ASN A 78 -3.27 -4.82 -4.14
CA ASN A 78 -2.81 -3.67 -4.91
C ASN A 78 -2.95 -3.96 -6.41
N HIS A 79 -3.76 -3.16 -7.08
CA HIS A 79 -3.84 -3.13 -8.54
C HIS A 79 -2.99 -1.96 -9.03
N ILE A 80 -2.00 -2.24 -9.87
CA ILE A 80 -1.16 -1.23 -10.54
C ILE A 80 -1.13 -1.58 -12.02
N ASP A 81 -1.64 -0.70 -12.87
CA ASP A 81 -1.85 -0.97 -14.30
C ASP A 81 -2.66 -2.28 -14.52
N ASN A 82 -2.05 -3.29 -15.14
CA ASN A 82 -2.64 -4.61 -15.39
C ASN A 82 -2.19 -5.69 -14.37
N VAL A 83 -1.38 -5.32 -13.39
CA VAL A 83 -0.85 -6.25 -12.38
C VAL A 83 -1.67 -6.15 -11.12
N THR A 84 -2.13 -7.31 -10.64
CA THR A 84 -2.78 -7.42 -9.35
C THR A 84 -1.87 -8.22 -8.42
N VAL A 85 -1.47 -7.62 -7.31
CA VAL A 85 -0.73 -8.31 -6.25
C VAL A 85 -1.58 -8.33 -5.00
N THR A 86 -1.90 -9.52 -4.53
CA THR A 86 -2.63 -9.75 -3.28
C THR A 86 -1.71 -10.40 -2.26
N THR A 87 -1.66 -9.81 -1.08
CA THR A 87 -1.02 -10.36 0.12
C THR A 87 -2.11 -10.83 1.05
N VAL A 88 -2.06 -12.10 1.48
CA VAL A 88 -3.04 -12.71 2.38
C VAL A 88 -2.40 -12.90 3.75
N LEU A 89 -3.18 -12.68 4.80
CA LEU A 89 -2.77 -12.93 6.17
C LEU A 89 -2.32 -14.38 6.33
N SER A 90 -1.20 -14.60 7.02
CA SER A 90 -0.60 -15.92 7.26
C SER A 90 0.10 -16.58 6.05
N GLU A 91 0.14 -15.95 4.88
CA GLU A 91 0.94 -16.41 3.72
C GLU A 91 2.33 -15.76 3.69
N ASN A 92 3.06 -15.82 4.81
CA ASN A 92 4.34 -15.14 4.96
C ASN A 92 5.34 -15.57 3.89
N GLY A 93 6.00 -14.60 3.25
CA GLY A 93 6.99 -14.85 2.20
C GLY A 93 6.40 -15.21 0.83
N ILE A 94 5.07 -15.22 0.69
CA ILE A 94 4.36 -15.52 -0.56
C ILE A 94 3.39 -14.37 -0.86
N VAL A 95 3.21 -14.07 -2.15
CA VAL A 95 2.14 -13.20 -2.64
C VAL A 95 1.41 -13.86 -3.79
N ARG A 96 0.16 -13.45 -4.02
CA ARG A 96 -0.63 -13.89 -5.17
C ARG A 96 -0.56 -12.83 -6.27
N VAL A 97 0.12 -13.14 -7.37
CA VAL A 97 0.19 -12.29 -8.57
C VAL A 97 -0.83 -12.80 -9.57
N SER A 98 -1.86 -11.99 -9.85
CA SER A 98 -2.97 -12.40 -10.74
C SER A 98 -3.52 -13.79 -10.38
N ASN A 99 -3.76 -14.01 -9.09
CA ASN A 99 -4.24 -15.27 -8.48
C ASN A 99 -3.28 -16.47 -8.49
N HIS A 100 -2.02 -16.29 -8.89
CA HIS A 100 -0.98 -17.34 -8.83
C HIS A 100 0.00 -17.05 -7.68
N HIS A 101 0.36 -18.09 -6.92
CA HIS A 101 1.32 -17.95 -5.82
C HIS A 101 2.73 -17.72 -6.35
N SER A 102 3.41 -16.75 -5.74
CA SER A 102 4.78 -16.36 -6.07
C SER A 102 5.57 -16.11 -4.79
N HIS A 103 6.76 -16.70 -4.70
CA HIS A 103 7.67 -16.46 -3.58
C HIS A 103 8.33 -15.09 -3.67
N LEU A 104 8.61 -14.50 -2.51
CA LEU A 104 9.38 -13.27 -2.39
C LEU A 104 10.88 -13.56 -2.34
N PRO A 105 11.75 -12.67 -2.87
CA PRO A 105 11.42 -11.44 -3.58
C PRO A 105 10.95 -11.70 -5.02
N ILE A 106 10.07 -10.84 -5.53
CA ILE A 106 9.61 -10.87 -6.92
C ILE A 106 9.64 -9.47 -7.55
N SER A 107 10.00 -9.45 -8.84
CA SER A 107 9.96 -8.26 -9.68
C SER A 107 8.96 -8.46 -10.81
N LEU A 108 8.07 -7.48 -10.99
CA LEU A 108 6.96 -7.52 -11.96
C LEU A 108 7.08 -6.34 -12.92
N SER A 109 6.49 -6.48 -14.10
CA SER A 109 6.44 -5.43 -15.13
C SER A 109 7.82 -4.85 -15.46
N HIS A 110 8.81 -5.72 -15.70
CA HIS A 110 10.19 -5.34 -16.02
C HIS A 110 10.84 -4.44 -14.95
N GLY A 111 10.66 -4.74 -13.66
CA GLY A 111 11.26 -3.96 -12.58
C GLY A 111 10.43 -2.77 -12.10
N LYS A 112 9.25 -2.53 -12.69
CA LYS A 112 8.39 -1.41 -12.27
C LYS A 112 7.73 -1.63 -10.92
N ILE A 113 7.52 -2.88 -10.53
CA ILE A 113 6.95 -3.25 -9.22
C ILE A 113 7.87 -4.29 -8.59
N CYS A 114 8.36 -4.01 -7.39
CA CYS A 114 9.18 -4.93 -6.62
C CYS A 114 8.48 -5.24 -5.31
N VAL A 115 8.40 -6.52 -4.98
CA VAL A 115 7.81 -7.00 -3.73
C VAL A 115 8.83 -7.87 -3.03
N TYR A 116 9.13 -7.54 -1.78
CA TYR A 116 10.13 -8.27 -1.01
C TYR A 116 9.85 -8.15 0.48
N GLN A 117 10.41 -9.08 1.24
CA GLN A 117 10.35 -9.03 2.69
C GLN A 117 11.41 -8.04 3.21
N LYS A 118 10.99 -7.13 4.08
CA LYS A 118 11.86 -6.22 4.82
C LYS A 118 11.61 -6.43 6.31
N SER A 119 12.55 -7.10 6.97
CA SER A 119 12.39 -7.54 8.36
C SER A 119 11.15 -8.44 8.49
N GLU A 120 10.23 -8.12 9.40
CA GLU A 120 8.98 -8.86 9.60
C GLU A 120 7.84 -8.37 8.70
N SER A 121 8.06 -7.34 7.87
CA SER A 121 7.02 -6.77 7.01
C SER A 121 7.24 -7.10 5.54
N LEU A 122 6.15 -7.18 4.79
CA LEU A 122 6.18 -7.08 3.34
C LEU A 122 6.38 -5.63 2.92
N LEU A 123 7.23 -5.41 1.93
CA LEU A 123 7.42 -4.12 1.28
C LEU A 123 7.22 -4.25 -0.22
N MET A 124 6.19 -3.57 -0.73
CA MET A 124 5.95 -3.37 -2.15
C MET A 124 6.37 -1.97 -2.55
N GLN A 125 7.12 -1.84 -3.63
CA GLN A 125 7.54 -0.55 -4.18
C GLN A 125 7.28 -0.49 -5.68
N SER A 126 6.80 0.66 -6.15
CA SER A 126 6.68 0.96 -7.57
C SER A 126 7.77 1.92 -8.06
N ASN A 127 7.98 1.96 -9.37
CA ASN A 127 8.87 2.92 -10.04
C ASN A 127 8.42 4.38 -9.88
N PHE A 128 7.11 4.61 -9.67
CA PHE A 128 6.54 5.93 -9.34
C PHE A 128 6.58 6.24 -7.83
N LYS A 129 7.44 5.54 -7.08
CA LYS A 129 7.77 5.80 -5.67
C LYS A 129 6.63 5.58 -4.67
N MET A 130 5.55 4.91 -5.07
CA MET A 130 4.58 4.38 -4.10
C MET A 130 5.22 3.24 -3.32
N LYS A 131 5.08 3.26 -1.99
CA LYS A 131 5.49 2.18 -1.12
C LYS A 131 4.34 1.73 -0.25
N VAL A 132 4.13 0.42 -0.17
CA VAL A 132 3.16 -0.20 0.74
C VAL A 132 3.95 -1.13 1.65
N LEU A 133 3.88 -0.87 2.95
CA LEU A 133 4.40 -1.76 3.99
C LEU A 133 3.23 -2.42 4.68
N PHE A 134 3.30 -3.73 4.86
CA PHE A 134 2.31 -4.51 5.59
C PHE A 134 3.02 -5.46 6.54
N ASN A 135 2.68 -5.40 7.83
CA ASN A 135 3.30 -6.21 8.88
C ASN A 135 2.66 -7.59 9.08
N TRP A 136 1.79 -8.05 8.17
CA TRP A 136 1.06 -9.31 8.29
C TRP A 136 0.17 -9.43 9.53
N ASP A 137 -0.26 -8.32 10.10
CA ASP A 137 -1.22 -8.32 11.20
C ASP A 137 -2.26 -7.25 10.94
N ASP A 138 -2.02 -6.06 11.46
CA ASP A 138 -3.01 -5.01 11.51
C ASP A 138 -2.50 -3.69 10.91
N HIS A 139 -1.21 -3.55 10.57
CA HIS A 139 -0.64 -2.27 10.22
C HIS A 139 -0.27 -2.18 8.74
N VAL A 140 -0.92 -1.25 8.04
CA VAL A 140 -0.59 -0.90 6.65
C VAL A 140 -0.07 0.52 6.61
N VAL A 141 1.12 0.71 6.06
CA VAL A 141 1.72 2.03 5.82
C VAL A 141 1.84 2.25 4.34
N ILE A 142 1.29 3.37 3.87
CA ILE A 142 1.31 3.79 2.48
C ILE A 142 2.11 5.09 2.41
N LYS A 143 3.19 5.08 1.66
CA LYS A 143 4.04 6.25 1.41
C LYS A 143 3.94 6.65 -0.04
N LEU A 144 3.61 7.91 -0.28
CA LEU A 144 3.41 8.50 -1.60
C LEU A 144 4.18 9.82 -1.71
N LEU A 145 4.56 10.20 -2.93
CA LEU A 145 5.19 11.50 -3.17
C LEU A 145 4.23 12.63 -2.77
N ALA A 146 4.74 13.71 -2.18
CA ALA A 146 3.94 14.86 -1.77
C ALA A 146 3.15 15.49 -2.93
N THR A 147 3.64 15.34 -4.17
CA THR A 147 2.96 15.78 -5.39
C THR A 147 1.61 15.08 -5.67
N LEU A 148 1.37 13.93 -5.01
CA LEU A 148 0.10 13.19 -5.00
C LEU A 148 -0.85 13.63 -3.87
N SER A 149 -0.39 14.48 -2.94
CA SER A 149 -1.24 14.99 -1.86
C SER A 149 -2.42 15.78 -2.44
N GLY A 150 -3.62 15.55 -1.90
CA GLY A 150 -4.87 16.14 -2.39
C GLY A 150 -5.37 15.61 -3.75
N LYS A 151 -4.61 14.72 -4.42
CA LYS A 151 -4.99 14.10 -5.71
C LYS A 151 -5.45 12.65 -5.58
N VAL A 152 -5.20 12.02 -4.43
CA VAL A 152 -5.63 10.65 -4.15
C VAL A 152 -7.03 10.63 -3.56
N CYS A 153 -7.81 9.59 -3.90
CA CYS A 153 -9.11 9.33 -3.29
C CYS A 153 -9.05 8.06 -2.43
N GLY A 154 -9.96 7.93 -1.46
CA GLY A 154 -10.02 6.80 -0.52
C GLY A 154 -9.73 7.24 0.92
N MET A 155 -9.43 6.27 1.79
CA MET A 155 -9.19 6.51 3.23
C MET A 155 -7.91 7.33 3.49
N CYS A 156 -6.94 7.30 2.58
CA CYS A 156 -5.69 8.05 2.66
C CYS A 156 -5.77 9.48 2.10
N ARG A 157 -6.97 10.07 2.01
CA ARG A 157 -7.11 11.48 1.63
C ARG A 157 -6.71 12.36 2.81
N ASN A 158 -5.76 13.26 2.57
CA ASN A 158 -5.48 14.42 3.42
C ASN A 158 -6.43 15.55 3.02
#